data_AF-A0A7C7VG23-F1
#
_entry.id   AF-A0A7C7VG23-F1
#
_cell.length_a   1.000
_cell.length_b   1.000
_cell.length_c   1.000
_cell.angle_alpha   90.00
_cell.angle_beta   90.00
_cell.angle_gamma   90.00
#
_symmetry.space_group_name_H-M   'P 1'
#
loop_
_entity.id
_entity.type
_entity.pdbx_description
1 polymer ?
#
loop_
_entity_poly.entity_id
_entity_poly.type
_entity_poly.pdbx_seq_one_letter_code
_entity_poly.pdbx_strand_id
1 'polypeptide(L)'
;MAESIIMASGKTLLTTLSKAPFDVPLVLEKIENEKLAANLYHLGLYEQSVITRLDESMEMYSVRIRGPKGEIVLGGGMGNKVIVHLDDGRRLPVLDMVSGESGHVEGFSGGRSVVDTLEFLGIHEDDVITMVRKLPHMNYVTRVVGRRRRVRMGEGDAAKLWGDMDGRHLQFSMASVGAGFMVRKVLGGRRAAKRMSAMGIWSGSELVLEQVEPADSVGFEGDGPVVISTDDGLHLHLQDRQGDSILVSVSESGGN
;
A
#
# COMPACT_ATOMS: atom_id res chain seq x y z
N MET A 1 8.65 31.32 -21.38
CA MET A 1 9.41 30.91 -22.58
C MET A 1 8.99 29.48 -22.87
N ALA A 2 8.17 29.30 -23.90
CA ALA A 2 7.63 28.02 -24.29
C ALA A 2 8.59 27.38 -25.28
N GLU A 3 9.14 26.21 -24.95
CA GLU A 3 9.81 25.37 -25.93
C GLU A 3 8.75 24.63 -26.74
N SER A 4 8.54 25.11 -27.96
CA SER A 4 7.80 24.45 -29.02
C SER A 4 8.58 23.22 -29.49
N ILE A 5 8.03 22.03 -29.24
CA ILE A 5 8.53 20.78 -29.80
C ILE A 5 7.96 20.60 -31.21
N ILE A 6 8.84 20.63 -32.19
CA ILE A 6 8.56 20.37 -33.60
C ILE A 6 8.43 18.86 -33.78
N MET A 7 7.23 18.39 -34.15
CA MET A 7 6.96 17.02 -34.58
C MET A 7 7.49 16.81 -36.01
N ALA A 8 8.58 16.07 -36.15
CA ALA A 8 9.06 15.57 -37.44
C ALA A 8 9.49 14.10 -37.31
N SER A 9 8.91 13.25 -38.16
CA SER A 9 9.05 11.79 -38.27
C SER A 9 8.25 10.98 -37.25
N GLY A 10 7.35 10.12 -37.75
CA GLY A 10 6.43 9.22 -37.02
C GLY A 10 7.13 8.16 -36.18
N LYS A 11 7.90 8.61 -35.20
CA LYS A 11 8.58 7.80 -34.21
C LYS A 11 7.88 8.10 -32.88
N THR A 12 6.97 7.21 -32.52
CA THR A 12 6.33 7.19 -31.21
C THR A 12 7.39 7.35 -30.12
N LEU A 13 7.35 8.45 -29.36
CA LEU A 13 8.35 8.76 -28.34
C LEU A 13 8.14 7.83 -27.15
N LEU A 14 8.88 6.72 -27.16
CA LEU A 14 8.88 5.75 -26.06
C LEU A 14 9.63 6.33 -24.86
N THR A 15 9.00 6.33 -23.70
CA THR A 15 9.59 6.77 -22.43
C THR A 15 9.20 5.83 -21.29
N THR A 16 9.88 5.92 -20.15
CA THR A 16 9.48 5.22 -18.93
C THR A 16 8.28 5.91 -18.31
N LEU A 17 7.37 5.17 -17.69
CA LEU A 17 6.18 5.73 -17.05
C LEU A 17 6.54 6.79 -15.98
N SER A 18 7.61 6.61 -15.20
CA SER A 18 8.07 7.62 -14.22
C SER A 18 8.50 8.96 -14.82
N LYS A 19 8.74 9.00 -16.13
CA LYS A 19 9.14 10.21 -16.89
C LYS A 19 8.10 10.64 -17.91
N ALA A 20 6.98 9.91 -18.00
CA ALA A 20 5.91 10.23 -18.91
C ALA A 20 5.20 11.52 -18.46
N PRO A 21 4.66 12.31 -19.40
CA PRO A 21 3.82 13.46 -19.05
C PRO A 21 2.62 13.04 -18.20
N PHE A 22 2.16 13.96 -17.35
CA PHE A 22 0.93 13.81 -16.58
C PHE A 22 -0.30 14.17 -17.43
N ASP A 23 -1.45 13.64 -17.04
CA ASP A 23 -2.79 14.02 -17.52
C ASP A 23 -2.99 13.94 -19.05
N VAL A 24 -2.24 13.05 -19.70
CA VAL A 24 -2.43 12.70 -21.11
C VAL A 24 -2.59 11.18 -21.26
N PRO A 25 -3.37 10.71 -22.25
CA PRO A 25 -3.48 9.29 -22.52
C PRO A 25 -2.14 8.69 -22.98
N LEU A 26 -1.72 7.63 -22.32
CA LEU A 26 -0.50 6.88 -22.56
C LEU A 26 -0.85 5.45 -22.96
N VAL A 27 -0.23 4.93 -24.01
CA VAL A 27 -0.32 3.51 -24.36
C VAL A 27 0.77 2.76 -23.61
N LEU A 28 0.40 1.70 -22.90
CA LEU A 28 1.33 0.81 -22.25
C LEU A 28 2.01 -0.08 -23.29
N GLU A 29 3.25 0.21 -23.63
CA GLU A 29 3.95 -0.49 -24.72
C GLU A 29 4.60 -1.79 -24.25
N LYS A 30 5.20 -1.76 -23.05
CA LYS A 30 5.92 -2.91 -22.50
C LYS A 30 6.08 -2.86 -21.00
N ILE A 31 6.04 -4.03 -20.36
CA ILE A 31 6.41 -4.21 -18.94
C ILE A 31 7.69 -5.06 -18.88
N GLU A 32 8.83 -4.45 -18.57
CA GLU A 32 10.13 -5.13 -18.62
C GLU A 32 10.33 -6.13 -17.49
N ASN A 33 9.65 -5.95 -16.36
CA ASN A 33 9.74 -6.82 -15.21
C ASN A 33 8.63 -7.88 -15.23
N GLU A 34 8.98 -9.15 -15.45
CA GLU A 34 8.01 -10.26 -15.57
C GLU A 34 7.08 -10.41 -14.35
N LYS A 35 7.59 -10.19 -13.13
CA LYS A 35 6.78 -10.28 -11.92
C LYS A 35 5.80 -9.12 -11.81
N LEU A 36 6.22 -7.93 -12.21
CA LEU A 36 5.34 -6.78 -12.30
C LEU A 36 4.27 -7.01 -13.37
N ALA A 37 4.66 -7.52 -14.54
CA ALA A 37 3.75 -7.83 -15.63
C ALA A 37 2.66 -8.82 -15.18
N ALA A 38 3.05 -9.93 -14.55
CA ALA A 38 2.10 -10.90 -14.00
C ALA A 38 1.10 -10.28 -13.02
N ASN A 39 1.57 -9.40 -12.13
CA ASN A 39 0.71 -8.70 -11.18
C ASN A 39 -0.24 -7.71 -11.86
N LEU A 40 0.22 -6.97 -12.87
CA LEU A 40 -0.60 -6.00 -13.60
C LEU A 40 -1.63 -6.71 -14.50
N TYR A 41 -1.25 -7.82 -15.13
CA TYR A 41 -2.17 -8.64 -15.93
C TYR A 41 -3.30 -9.22 -15.09
N HIS A 42 -3.02 -9.67 -13.86
CA HIS A 42 -4.05 -10.13 -12.93
C HIS A 42 -5.07 -9.05 -12.58
N LEU A 43 -4.66 -7.77 -12.63
CA LEU A 43 -5.53 -6.60 -12.41
C LEU A 43 -6.19 -6.09 -13.70
N GLY A 44 -5.99 -6.78 -14.82
CA GLY A 44 -6.55 -6.41 -16.12
C GLY A 44 -5.76 -5.34 -16.88
N LEU A 45 -4.54 -5.00 -16.46
CA LEU A 45 -3.71 -4.01 -17.14
C LEU A 45 -2.65 -4.70 -18.02
N TYR A 46 -2.89 -4.70 -19.34
CA TYR A 46 -2.05 -5.39 -20.33
C TYR A 46 -1.23 -4.43 -21.19
N GLU A 47 -0.25 -4.96 -21.94
CA GLU A 47 0.33 -4.23 -23.06
C GLU A 47 -0.77 -3.81 -24.04
N GLN A 48 -0.62 -2.62 -24.62
CA GLN A 48 -1.60 -1.87 -25.42
C GLN A 48 -2.78 -1.26 -24.65
N SER A 49 -2.84 -1.41 -23.32
CA SER A 49 -3.82 -0.68 -22.50
C SER A 49 -3.54 0.82 -22.52
N VAL A 50 -4.60 1.63 -22.49
CA VAL A 50 -4.49 3.08 -22.32
C VAL A 50 -4.56 3.42 -20.84
N ILE A 51 -3.59 4.18 -20.36
CA ILE A 51 -3.50 4.67 -18.98
C ILE A 51 -3.28 6.16 -18.97
N THR A 52 -3.58 6.81 -17.85
CA THR A 52 -3.19 8.20 -17.58
C THR A 52 -2.29 8.22 -16.36
N ARG A 53 -1.16 8.92 -16.44
CA ARG A 53 -0.33 9.21 -15.27
C ARG A 53 -0.87 10.46 -14.58
N LEU A 54 -1.13 10.39 -13.28
CA LEU A 54 -1.72 11.50 -12.53
C LEU A 54 -0.64 12.26 -11.73
N ASP A 55 -0.76 13.58 -11.67
CA ASP A 55 0.08 14.44 -10.81
C ASP A 55 -0.49 14.47 -9.38
N GLU A 56 -0.54 13.30 -8.75
CA GLU A 56 -1.07 13.11 -7.42
C GLU A 56 0.04 12.82 -6.40
N SER A 57 0.01 13.56 -5.29
CA SER A 57 0.83 13.25 -4.13
C SER A 57 0.05 12.32 -3.20
N MET A 58 0.70 11.25 -2.72
CA MET A 58 0.09 10.31 -1.79
C MET A 58 0.69 10.42 -0.39
N GLU A 59 -0.18 10.57 0.61
CA GLU A 59 0.15 10.33 2.01
C GLU A 59 -0.14 8.88 2.41
N MET A 60 0.85 8.22 3.00
CA MET A 60 0.77 6.82 3.40
C MET A 60 0.19 6.70 4.81
N TYR A 61 -1.13 6.59 4.90
CA TYR A 61 -1.82 6.32 6.16
C TYR A 61 -1.88 4.84 6.48
N SER A 62 -1.94 4.51 7.77
CA SER A 62 -2.49 3.21 8.16
C SER A 62 -4.01 3.29 8.05
N VAL A 63 -4.65 2.22 7.61
CA VAL A 63 -6.10 2.13 7.46
C VAL A 63 -6.65 1.05 8.35
N ARG A 64 -7.81 1.30 8.93
CA ARG A 64 -8.61 0.28 9.60
C ARG A 64 -9.70 -0.18 8.64
N ILE A 65 -9.77 -1.48 8.44
CA ILE A 65 -10.77 -2.11 7.59
C ILE A 65 -11.48 -3.20 8.37
N ARG A 66 -12.70 -3.52 7.97
CA ARG A 66 -13.45 -4.67 8.46
C ARG A 66 -13.54 -5.69 7.34
N GLY A 67 -13.01 -6.87 7.58
CA GLY A 67 -13.16 -8.04 6.69
C GLY A 67 -13.94 -9.17 7.38
N PRO A 68 -13.94 -10.38 6.79
CA PRO A 68 -14.74 -11.50 7.27
C PRO A 68 -14.43 -11.95 8.69
N LYS A 69 -13.16 -11.79 9.13
CA LYS A 69 -12.72 -12.16 10.50
C LYS A 69 -12.74 -11.00 11.50
N GLY A 70 -13.32 -9.86 11.12
CA GLY A 70 -13.42 -8.66 11.95
C GLY A 70 -12.52 -7.52 11.49
N GLU A 71 -12.19 -6.62 12.41
CA GLU A 71 -11.39 -5.43 12.10
C GLU A 71 -9.89 -5.71 12.18
N ILE A 72 -9.17 -5.19 11.17
CA ILE A 72 -7.71 -5.22 11.12
C ILE A 72 -7.18 -3.84 10.75
N VAL A 73 -5.90 -3.60 11.05
CA VAL A 73 -5.16 -2.41 10.65
C VAL A 73 -4.11 -2.80 9.60
N LEU A 74 -4.16 -2.14 8.45
CA LEU A 74 -3.14 -2.26 7.41
C LEU A 74 -2.29 -0.99 7.43
N GLY A 75 -0.98 -1.13 7.63
CA GLY A 75 -0.06 0.01 7.40
C GLY A 75 -0.10 0.43 5.92
N GLY A 76 0.20 1.69 5.62
CA GLY A 76 0.04 2.24 4.26
C GLY A 76 0.68 1.40 3.16
N GLY A 77 1.86 0.82 3.40
CA GLY A 77 2.51 -0.08 2.44
C GLY A 77 1.73 -1.36 2.10
N MET A 78 0.89 -1.85 3.02
CA MET A 78 -0.03 -2.98 2.79
C MET A 78 -1.36 -2.49 2.23
N GLY A 79 -1.94 -1.41 2.78
CA GLY A 79 -3.17 -0.82 2.26
C GLY A 79 -3.06 -0.39 0.79
N ASN A 80 -1.90 0.11 0.38
CA ASN A 80 -1.62 0.44 -1.02
C ASN A 80 -1.60 -0.78 -1.97
N LYS A 81 -1.53 -2.00 -1.42
CA LYS A 81 -1.35 -3.24 -2.19
C LYS A 81 -2.57 -4.15 -2.20
N VAL A 82 -3.66 -3.76 -1.54
CA VAL A 82 -4.93 -4.46 -1.60
C VAL A 82 -5.82 -3.67 -2.54
N ILE A 83 -6.13 -4.25 -3.70
CA ILE A 83 -7.00 -3.63 -4.69
C ILE A 83 -8.44 -4.07 -4.42
N VAL A 84 -9.34 -3.10 -4.37
CA VAL A 84 -10.76 -3.29 -4.05
C VAL A 84 -11.58 -2.81 -5.22
N HIS A 85 -12.51 -3.64 -5.66
CA HIS A 85 -13.51 -3.29 -6.64
C HIS A 85 -14.81 -2.94 -5.91
N LEU A 86 -15.21 -1.68 -6.06
CA LEU A 86 -16.41 -1.09 -5.47
C LEU A 86 -17.62 -1.31 -6.40
N ASP A 87 -18.83 -1.24 -5.84
CA ASP A 87 -20.07 -1.44 -6.61
C ASP A 87 -20.32 -0.34 -7.68
N ASP A 88 -19.62 0.79 -7.58
CA ASP A 88 -19.67 1.88 -8.56
C ASP A 88 -18.70 1.71 -9.74
N GLY A 89 -18.00 0.57 -9.80
CA GLY A 89 -17.06 0.20 -10.86
C GLY A 89 -15.64 0.70 -10.64
N ARG A 90 -15.36 1.49 -9.60
CA ARG A 90 -13.98 1.88 -9.26
C ARG A 90 -13.19 0.67 -8.75
N ARG A 91 -11.94 0.57 -9.18
CA ARG A 91 -10.98 -0.46 -8.75
C ARG A 91 -9.76 0.24 -8.21
N LEU A 92 -9.60 0.29 -6.90
CA LEU A 92 -8.61 1.16 -6.26
C LEU A 92 -7.93 0.52 -5.05
N PRO A 93 -6.73 0.97 -4.65
CA PRO A 93 -6.12 0.54 -3.40
C PRO A 93 -7.07 0.82 -2.23
N VAL A 94 -7.13 -0.07 -1.24
CA VAL A 94 -7.95 0.18 -0.04
C VAL A 94 -7.54 1.48 0.67
N LEU A 95 -6.30 1.95 0.48
CA LEU A 95 -5.84 3.23 1.00
C LEU A 95 -6.63 4.45 0.46
N ASP A 96 -7.21 4.32 -0.73
CA ASP A 96 -7.95 5.38 -1.42
C ASP A 96 -9.45 5.33 -1.16
N MET A 97 -9.93 4.26 -0.54
CA MET A 97 -11.32 4.17 -0.10
C MET A 97 -11.65 5.24 0.94
N VAL A 98 -12.90 5.70 0.90
CA VAL A 98 -13.51 6.59 1.86
C VAL A 98 -14.17 5.77 2.98
N SER A 99 -14.18 6.31 4.20
CA SER A 99 -14.87 5.70 5.35
C SER A 99 -16.32 5.34 5.02
N GLY A 100 -16.66 4.06 5.22
CA GLY A 100 -17.99 3.51 4.94
C GLY A 100 -18.09 2.80 3.58
N GLU A 101 -17.18 3.06 2.64
CA GLU A 101 -17.15 2.32 1.37
C GLU A 101 -16.87 0.84 1.60
N SER A 102 -17.51 0.01 0.78
CA SER A 102 -17.33 -1.44 0.80
C SER A 102 -17.21 -1.96 -0.64
N GLY A 103 -16.48 -3.05 -0.80
CA GLY A 103 -16.29 -3.74 -2.06
C GLY A 103 -15.61 -5.08 -1.83
N HIS A 104 -15.35 -5.82 -2.91
CA HIS A 104 -14.61 -7.07 -2.82
C HIS A 104 -13.13 -6.85 -3.14
N VAL A 105 -12.26 -7.65 -2.54
CA VAL A 105 -10.84 -7.67 -2.86
C VAL A 105 -10.67 -8.28 -4.25
N GLU A 106 -10.27 -7.47 -5.22
CA GLU A 106 -10.02 -7.93 -6.59
C GLU A 106 -8.65 -8.61 -6.72
N GLY A 107 -7.67 -8.15 -5.94
CA GLY A 107 -6.34 -8.74 -5.98
C GLY A 107 -5.30 -7.99 -5.18
N PHE A 108 -4.05 -8.43 -5.31
CA PHE A 108 -2.91 -7.85 -4.59
C PHE A 108 -1.79 -7.42 -5.55
N SER A 109 -1.37 -6.16 -5.48
CA SER A 109 -0.23 -5.66 -6.26
C SER A 109 1.14 -5.93 -5.60
N GLY A 110 1.16 -6.72 -4.52
CA GLY A 110 2.33 -7.04 -3.71
C GLY A 110 3.05 -8.34 -4.05
N GLY A 111 4.24 -8.52 -3.45
CA GLY A 111 4.92 -9.83 -3.48
C GLY A 111 4.35 -10.80 -2.43
N ARG A 112 4.76 -12.07 -2.51
CA ARG A 112 4.24 -13.18 -1.68
C ARG A 112 4.14 -12.89 -0.18
N SER A 113 5.10 -12.17 0.41
CA SER A 113 5.06 -11.85 1.85
C SER A 113 3.88 -10.95 2.25
N VAL A 114 3.38 -10.13 1.33
CA VAL A 114 2.18 -9.31 1.54
C VAL A 114 0.96 -10.22 1.52
N VAL A 115 0.84 -11.07 0.50
CA VAL A 115 -0.24 -12.06 0.36
C VAL A 115 -0.31 -12.96 1.61
N ASP A 116 0.80 -13.59 2.01
CA ASP A 116 0.86 -14.45 3.21
C ASP A 116 0.45 -13.70 4.49
N THR A 117 0.71 -12.38 4.55
CA THR A 117 0.31 -11.56 5.71
C THR A 117 -1.19 -11.30 5.69
N LEU A 118 -1.77 -11.01 4.53
CA LEU A 118 -3.19 -10.73 4.36
C LEU A 118 -4.02 -11.99 4.61
N GLU A 119 -3.61 -13.13 4.04
CA GLU A 119 -4.22 -14.44 4.30
C GLU A 119 -4.21 -14.76 5.81
N PHE A 120 -3.08 -14.50 6.49
CA PHE A 120 -2.97 -14.68 7.94
C PHE A 120 -3.95 -13.78 8.72
N LEU A 121 -4.16 -12.55 8.27
CA LEU A 121 -5.14 -11.61 8.83
C LEU A 121 -6.58 -11.91 8.40
N GLY A 122 -6.78 -12.92 7.54
CA GLY A 122 -8.09 -13.36 7.07
C GLY A 122 -8.66 -12.57 5.91
N ILE A 123 -7.80 -12.00 5.06
CA ILE A 123 -8.18 -11.30 3.84
C ILE A 123 -7.67 -12.10 2.64
N HIS A 124 -8.58 -12.44 1.74
CA HIS A 124 -8.35 -13.19 0.50
C HIS A 124 -8.95 -12.43 -0.68
N GLU A 125 -8.65 -12.86 -1.90
CA GLU A 125 -9.40 -12.40 -3.08
C GLU A 125 -10.88 -12.78 -2.93
N ASP A 126 -11.77 -11.98 -3.51
CA ASP A 126 -13.23 -12.02 -3.41
C ASP A 126 -13.82 -11.76 -2.02
N ASP A 127 -13.01 -11.58 -0.97
CA ASP A 127 -13.53 -11.20 0.34
C ASP A 127 -14.12 -9.78 0.29
N VAL A 128 -15.32 -9.62 0.86
CA VAL A 128 -15.92 -8.30 1.05
C VAL A 128 -15.24 -7.60 2.23
N ILE A 129 -14.77 -6.38 1.98
CA ILE A 129 -14.17 -5.52 3.01
C ILE A 129 -14.82 -4.14 3.03
N THR A 130 -14.85 -3.53 4.21
CA THR A 130 -15.36 -2.17 4.43
C THR A 130 -14.24 -1.29 4.98
N MET A 131 -14.06 -0.11 4.40
CA MET A 131 -13.19 0.92 4.98
C MET A 131 -13.84 1.48 6.25
N VAL A 132 -13.19 1.29 7.40
CA VAL A 132 -13.67 1.86 8.67
C VAL A 132 -13.19 3.30 8.79
N ARG A 133 -11.88 3.52 8.65
CA ARG A 133 -11.25 4.86 8.67
C ARG A 133 -9.77 4.82 8.31
N LYS A 134 -9.25 5.96 7.83
CA LYS A 134 -7.83 6.29 7.85
C LYS A 134 -7.40 6.62 9.29
N LEU A 135 -6.24 6.15 9.71
CA LEU A 135 -5.71 6.35 11.05
C LEU A 135 -4.67 7.48 11.05
N PRO A 136 -4.70 8.38 12.04
CA PRO A 136 -3.77 9.49 12.10
C PRO A 136 -2.34 8.98 12.35
N HIS A 137 -1.34 9.78 11.97
CA HIS A 137 0.04 9.44 12.29
C HIS A 137 0.25 9.42 13.81
N MET A 138 0.58 8.24 14.33
CA MET A 138 0.75 8.00 15.76
C MET A 138 2.02 7.19 16.04
N ASN A 139 2.65 7.51 17.16
CA ASN A 139 3.75 6.77 17.77
C ASN A 139 3.24 5.97 18.97
N TYR A 140 3.55 4.68 18.97
CA TYR A 140 3.26 3.74 20.04
C TYR A 140 4.50 3.65 20.93
N VAL A 141 4.49 4.38 22.04
CA VAL A 141 5.60 4.36 23.01
C VAL A 141 5.46 3.10 23.85
N THR A 142 6.42 2.21 23.67
CA THR A 142 6.32 0.84 24.13
C THR A 142 7.49 0.48 25.00
N ARG A 143 7.22 -0.18 26.12
CA ARG A 143 8.24 -0.83 26.93
C ARG A 143 8.32 -2.31 26.55
N VAL A 144 9.53 -2.75 26.20
CA VAL A 144 9.84 -4.17 26.03
C VAL A 144 10.27 -4.71 27.39
N VAL A 145 9.61 -5.74 27.90
CA VAL A 145 9.95 -6.35 29.20
C VAL A 145 11.40 -6.86 29.17
N GLY A 146 12.13 -6.63 30.27
CA GLY A 146 13.57 -6.93 30.35
C GLY A 146 14.47 -5.87 29.72
N ARG A 147 13.93 -4.77 29.15
CA ARG A 147 14.71 -3.65 28.63
C ARG A 147 14.46 -2.36 29.41
N ARG A 148 15.54 -1.58 29.60
CA ARG A 148 15.49 -0.29 30.29
C ARG A 148 14.94 0.85 29.42
N ARG A 149 15.19 0.80 28.11
CA ARG A 149 14.80 1.87 27.17
C ARG A 149 13.45 1.54 26.53
N ARG A 150 12.63 2.59 26.38
CA ARG A 150 11.42 2.57 25.57
C ARG A 150 11.78 2.53 24.10
N VAL A 151 10.92 1.90 23.31
CA VAL A 151 10.94 1.97 21.86
C VAL A 151 9.75 2.79 21.40
N ARG A 152 9.94 3.54 20.31
CA ARG A 152 8.87 4.24 19.62
C ARG A 152 8.70 3.59 18.25
N MET A 153 7.47 3.25 17.90
CA MET A 153 7.15 2.69 16.60
C MET A 153 5.90 3.35 16.05
N GLY A 154 5.88 3.58 14.74
CA GLY A 154 4.70 4.10 14.08
C GLY A 154 3.57 3.07 14.02
N GLU A 155 2.36 3.52 13.70
CA GLU A 155 1.19 2.64 13.60
C GLU A 155 1.36 1.47 12.63
N GLY A 156 1.97 1.71 11.47
CA GLY A 156 2.23 0.65 10.50
C GLY A 156 3.19 -0.41 11.02
N ASP A 157 4.05 -0.11 12.00
CA ASP A 157 4.91 -1.10 12.67
C ASP A 157 4.16 -1.83 13.78
N ALA A 158 3.39 -1.12 14.59
CA ALA A 158 2.51 -1.72 15.60
C ALA A 158 1.52 -2.72 14.97
N ALA A 159 0.95 -2.38 13.81
CA ALA A 159 0.07 -3.26 13.04
C ALA A 159 0.76 -4.56 12.57
N LYS A 160 2.09 -4.61 12.48
CA LYS A 160 2.81 -5.83 12.10
C LYS A 160 3.06 -6.78 13.26
N LEU A 161 2.76 -6.39 14.49
CA LEU A 161 2.93 -7.24 15.67
C LEU A 161 1.61 -7.92 15.97
N TRP A 162 1.56 -9.23 15.78
CA TRP A 162 0.40 -10.06 16.14
C TRP A 162 0.70 -10.78 17.45
N GLY A 163 -0.26 -10.81 18.36
CA GLY A 163 -0.04 -11.37 19.69
C GLY A 163 -1.29 -11.49 20.54
N ASP A 164 -1.06 -11.77 21.82
CA ASP A 164 -2.10 -12.01 22.81
C ASP A 164 -2.18 -10.88 23.81
N MET A 165 -3.39 -10.45 24.14
CA MET A 165 -3.69 -9.54 25.26
C MET A 165 -5.04 -9.93 25.85
N ASP A 166 -5.09 -10.14 27.16
CA ASP A 166 -6.30 -10.50 27.90
C ASP A 166 -7.09 -11.68 27.28
N GLY A 167 -6.37 -12.71 26.81
CA GLY A 167 -6.96 -13.90 26.19
C GLY A 167 -7.48 -13.70 24.75
N ARG A 168 -7.24 -12.54 24.14
CA ARG A 168 -7.61 -12.23 22.75
C ARG A 168 -6.38 -12.21 21.86
N HIS A 169 -6.56 -12.61 20.60
CA HIS A 169 -5.54 -12.46 19.55
C HIS A 169 -5.82 -11.20 18.73
N LEU A 170 -4.85 -10.29 18.65
CA LEU A 170 -4.99 -9.03 17.91
C LEU A 170 -3.64 -8.47 17.49
N GLN A 171 -3.70 -7.44 16.63
CA GLN A 171 -2.54 -6.60 16.32
C GLN A 171 -2.23 -5.65 17.48
N PHE A 172 -0.95 -5.36 17.71
CA PHE A 172 -0.52 -4.45 18.79
C PHE A 172 -1.04 -3.02 18.62
N SER A 173 -1.34 -2.59 17.38
CA SER A 173 -2.03 -1.33 17.10
C SER A 173 -3.45 -1.24 17.71
N MET A 174 -4.02 -2.35 18.16
CA MET A 174 -5.31 -2.42 18.83
C MET A 174 -5.18 -2.75 20.32
N ALA A 175 -3.95 -2.80 20.85
CA ALA A 175 -3.69 -3.08 22.27
C ALA A 175 -4.10 -1.92 23.17
N SER A 176 -4.50 -2.25 24.41
CA SER A 176 -4.83 -1.28 25.44
C SER A 176 -3.58 -0.78 26.15
N VAL A 177 -3.56 0.51 26.49
CA VAL A 177 -2.49 1.11 27.30
C VAL A 177 -2.41 0.41 28.65
N GLY A 178 -1.19 0.10 29.09
CA GLY A 178 -0.90 -0.54 30.37
C GLY A 178 -1.05 -2.06 30.40
N ALA A 179 -1.74 -2.65 29.41
CA ALA A 179 -1.91 -4.10 29.33
C ALA A 179 -0.65 -4.80 28.80
N GLY A 180 -0.40 -6.02 29.28
CA GLY A 180 0.66 -6.89 28.77
C GLY A 180 0.26 -7.48 27.42
N PHE A 181 1.18 -7.44 26.46
CA PHE A 181 0.99 -7.97 25.12
C PHE A 181 2.11 -8.96 24.78
N MET A 182 1.76 -10.23 24.56
CA MET A 182 2.70 -11.28 24.19
C MET A 182 2.79 -11.39 22.67
N VAL A 183 3.92 -10.99 22.08
CA VAL A 183 4.12 -11.08 20.63
C VAL A 183 4.20 -12.55 20.21
N ARG A 184 3.33 -12.98 19.29
CA ARG A 184 3.33 -14.32 18.71
C ARG A 184 3.91 -14.37 17.30
N LYS A 185 3.80 -13.28 16.55
CA LYS A 185 4.31 -13.22 15.17
C LYS A 185 4.61 -11.78 14.75
N VAL A 186 5.64 -11.63 13.93
CA VAL A 186 5.91 -10.40 13.19
C VAL A 186 5.49 -10.59 11.74
N LEU A 187 4.58 -9.74 11.27
CA LEU A 187 3.99 -9.74 9.93
C LEU A 187 4.80 -8.87 8.95
N GLY A 188 4.60 -9.03 7.63
CA GLY A 188 5.25 -8.19 6.61
C GLY A 188 6.65 -8.62 6.16
N GLY A 189 7.02 -9.90 6.39
CA GLY A 189 8.22 -10.52 5.83
C GLY A 189 9.56 -10.06 6.42
N ARG A 190 10.66 -10.33 5.70
CA ARG A 190 12.05 -10.19 6.21
C ARG A 190 12.41 -8.75 6.61
N ARG A 191 11.95 -7.74 5.86
CA ARG A 191 12.23 -6.32 6.15
C ARG A 191 11.57 -5.90 7.47
N ALA A 192 10.31 -6.28 7.68
CA ALA A 192 9.61 -6.02 8.92
C ALA A 192 10.26 -6.75 10.10
N ALA A 193 10.57 -8.04 9.95
CA ALA A 193 11.26 -8.83 10.97
C ALA A 193 12.60 -8.21 11.39
N LYS A 194 13.43 -7.75 10.42
CA LYS A 194 14.69 -7.05 10.69
C LYS A 194 14.46 -5.74 11.47
N ARG A 195 13.47 -4.95 11.07
CA ARG A 195 13.11 -3.69 11.73
C ARG A 195 12.64 -3.92 13.18
N MET A 196 11.77 -4.89 13.41
CA MET A 196 11.33 -5.25 14.77
C MET A 196 12.49 -5.77 15.63
N SER A 197 13.35 -6.61 15.05
CA SER A 197 14.52 -7.15 15.75
C SER A 197 15.51 -6.05 16.15
N ALA A 198 15.67 -5.01 15.34
CA ALA A 198 16.51 -3.84 15.69
C ALA A 198 15.95 -3.06 16.90
N MET A 199 14.62 -3.05 17.08
CA MET A 199 13.96 -2.56 18.29
C MET A 199 13.98 -3.58 19.44
N GLY A 200 14.53 -4.77 19.19
CA GLY A 200 14.50 -5.97 20.02
C GLY A 200 13.10 -6.41 20.41
N ILE A 201 12.26 -6.48 19.38
CA ILE A 201 10.97 -7.13 19.42
C ILE A 201 11.07 -8.35 18.50
N TRP A 202 10.70 -9.51 19.03
CA TRP A 202 10.62 -10.77 18.30
C TRP A 202 9.46 -11.60 18.84
N SER A 203 9.17 -12.75 18.22
CA SER A 203 8.18 -13.68 18.75
C SER A 203 8.57 -14.16 20.15
N GLY A 204 7.69 -14.03 21.12
CA GLY A 204 7.94 -14.29 22.54
C GLY A 204 8.35 -13.07 23.35
N SER A 205 8.52 -11.89 22.72
CA SER A 205 8.67 -10.64 23.47
C SER A 205 7.36 -10.26 24.16
N GLU A 206 7.46 -9.85 25.42
CA GLU A 206 6.36 -9.20 26.14
C GLU A 206 6.51 -7.69 26.04
N LEU A 207 5.44 -7.02 25.62
CA LEU A 207 5.36 -5.59 25.41
C LEU A 207 4.31 -4.99 26.33
N VAL A 208 4.53 -3.74 26.74
CA VAL A 208 3.51 -2.92 27.38
C VAL A 208 3.42 -1.61 26.63
N LEU A 209 2.24 -1.31 26.07
CA LEU A 209 1.96 -0.01 25.49
C LEU A 209 1.82 1.00 26.62
N GLU A 210 2.71 1.99 26.69
CA GLU A 210 2.67 2.97 27.78
C GLU A 210 1.88 4.22 27.39
N GLN A 211 1.98 4.65 26.14
CA GLN A 211 1.20 5.76 25.60
C GLN A 211 1.14 5.70 24.06
N VAL A 212 0.12 6.35 23.50
CA VAL A 212 0.01 6.66 22.08
C VAL A 212 0.11 8.18 21.94
N GLU A 213 1.07 8.65 21.16
CA GLU A 213 1.33 10.08 20.95
C GLU A 213 1.19 10.43 19.47
N PRO A 214 0.70 11.63 19.10
CA PRO A 214 0.75 12.09 17.71
C PRO A 214 2.17 12.03 17.16
N ALA A 215 2.28 11.73 15.87
CA ALA A 215 3.55 11.75 15.15
C ALA A 215 3.43 12.67 13.94
N ASP A 216 4.55 13.26 13.53
CA ASP A 216 4.60 13.98 12.27
C ASP A 216 4.36 13.02 11.10
N SER A 217 3.70 13.51 10.06
CA SER A 217 3.59 12.82 8.78
C SER A 217 5.00 12.64 8.21
N VAL A 218 5.48 11.40 8.19
CA VAL A 218 6.70 11.07 7.46
C VAL A 218 6.31 10.92 5.98
N GLY A 219 6.61 11.95 5.19
CA GLY A 219 6.47 11.89 3.74
C GLY A 219 7.41 10.86 3.11
N PHE A 220 7.30 10.66 1.79
CA PHE A 220 8.25 9.85 1.04
C PHE A 220 9.68 10.42 1.18
N GLU A 221 10.66 9.55 1.42
CA GLU A 221 12.06 9.86 1.08
C GLU A 221 12.23 9.52 -0.41
N GLY A 222 12.01 10.50 -1.30
CA GLY A 222 12.13 10.35 -2.77
C GLY A 222 11.06 11.12 -3.55
N ASP A 223 11.07 10.98 -4.88
CA ASP A 223 9.92 11.34 -5.71
C ASP A 223 8.76 10.41 -5.31
N GLY A 224 7.54 10.94 -5.19
CA GLY A 224 6.38 10.17 -4.76
C GLY A 224 6.05 9.02 -5.72
N PRO A 225 5.17 8.08 -5.29
CA PRO A 225 4.79 6.95 -6.14
C PRO A 225 4.18 7.44 -7.46
N VAL A 226 4.40 6.67 -8.52
CA VAL A 226 3.77 6.88 -9.82
C VAL A 226 2.31 6.44 -9.73
N VAL A 227 1.40 7.41 -9.78
CA VAL A 227 -0.04 7.19 -9.79
C VAL A 227 -0.53 7.05 -11.22
N ILE A 228 -1.32 6.00 -11.48
CA ILE A 228 -1.97 5.79 -12.78
C ILE A 228 -3.45 5.49 -12.63
N SER A 229 -4.21 5.88 -13.64
CA SER A 229 -5.61 5.50 -13.84
C SER A 229 -5.84 4.92 -15.25
N THR A 230 -6.98 4.27 -15.41
CA THR A 230 -7.50 3.72 -16.67
C THR A 230 -8.94 4.17 -16.85
N ASP A 231 -9.44 4.17 -18.08
CA ASP A 231 -10.82 4.57 -18.39
C ASP A 231 -11.87 3.59 -17.83
N ASP A 232 -11.48 2.36 -17.51
CA ASP A 232 -12.34 1.35 -16.91
C ASP A 232 -12.35 1.38 -15.36
N GLY A 233 -11.73 2.41 -14.77
CA GLY A 233 -11.83 2.70 -13.35
C GLY A 233 -10.74 2.10 -12.46
N LEU A 234 -9.72 1.43 -13.02
CA LEU A 234 -8.55 0.99 -12.26
C LEU A 234 -7.64 2.16 -11.93
N HIS A 235 -7.35 2.32 -10.63
CA HIS A 235 -6.41 3.25 -10.02
C HIS A 235 -5.29 2.46 -9.36
N LEU A 236 -4.03 2.84 -9.57
CA LEU A 236 -2.87 2.14 -9.00
C LEU A 236 -1.74 3.08 -8.60
N HIS A 237 -1.06 2.69 -7.53
CA HIS A 237 0.15 3.36 -7.05
C HIS A 237 1.36 2.45 -7.21
N LEU A 238 2.26 2.85 -8.11
CA LEU A 238 3.47 2.13 -8.44
C LEU A 238 4.66 2.82 -7.76
N GLN A 239 5.61 2.04 -7.24
CA GLN A 239 6.91 2.62 -6.84
C GLN A 239 7.66 3.11 -8.07
N ASP A 240 8.55 4.09 -7.93
CA ASP A 240 9.36 4.64 -9.03
C ASP A 240 10.06 3.55 -9.83
N ARG A 241 10.66 2.56 -9.14
CA ARG A 241 11.31 1.42 -9.81
C ARG A 241 10.36 0.58 -10.65
N GLN A 242 9.08 0.52 -10.29
CA GLN A 242 8.05 -0.14 -11.09
C GLN A 242 7.71 0.74 -12.30
N GLY A 243 7.52 2.04 -12.11
CA GLY A 243 7.30 2.99 -13.21
C GLY A 243 8.47 3.05 -14.21
N ASP A 244 9.71 2.91 -13.73
CA ASP A 244 10.91 2.86 -14.56
C ASP A 244 10.98 1.59 -15.42
N SER A 245 10.29 0.53 -15.00
CA SER A 245 10.23 -0.74 -15.72
C SER A 245 9.03 -0.87 -16.66
N ILE A 246 8.24 0.20 -16.82
CA ILE A 246 7.11 0.27 -17.73
C ILE A 246 7.43 1.28 -18.82
N LEU A 247 7.39 0.84 -20.07
CA LEU A 247 7.57 1.69 -21.24
C LEU A 247 6.20 2.09 -21.77
N VAL A 248 6.06 3.39 -22.07
CA VAL A 248 4.82 3.99 -22.55
C VAL A 248 5.08 4.96 -23.70
N SER A 249 4.05 5.18 -24.49
CA SER A 249 3.99 6.20 -25.53
C SER A 249 2.77 7.10 -25.34
N VAL A 250 2.81 8.33 -25.87
CA VAL A 250 1.62 9.19 -25.91
C VAL A 250 0.67 8.64 -26.97
N SER A 251 -0.60 8.44 -26.60
CA SER A 251 -1.63 8.01 -27.56
C SER A 251 -1.88 9.12 -28.59
N GLU A 252 -1.87 8.77 -29.88
CA GLU A 252 -2.17 9.72 -30.96
C GLU A 252 -3.67 10.08 -31.08
N SER A 253 -4.50 9.59 -30.13
CA SER A 253 -5.95 9.76 -30.13
C SER A 253 -6.36 11.11 -29.50
N GLY A 254 -5.97 12.22 -30.14
CA GLY A 254 -6.26 13.59 -29.68
C GLY A 254 -6.84 14.51 -30.76
N GLY A 255 -7.47 13.96 -31.80
CA GLY A 255 -8.06 14.76 -32.87
C GLY A 255 -9.26 14.06 -33.50
N ASN A 256 -10.45 14.37 -32.99
CA ASN A 256 -11.68 14.47 -33.78
C ASN A 256 -12.67 15.39 -33.07
#